data_AF-M0MU85-F1
#
_entry.id   AF-M0MU85-F1
#
_cell.length_a   1.000
_cell.length_b   1.000
_cell.length_c   1.000
_cell.angle_alpha   90.00
_cell.angle_beta   90.00
_cell.angle_gamma   90.00
#
_symmetry.space_group_name_H-M   'P 1'
#
loop_
_entity.id
_entity.type
_entity.pdbx_description
1 polymer ?
#
loop_
_entity_poly.entity_id
_entity_poly.type
_entity_poly.pdbx_seq_one_letter_code
_entity_poly.pdbx_strand_id
1 'polypeptide(L)'
;MSTESKQMAGEAQTQNNTESGGSGVDYPTGCAAINSTGRWLDMEVKILELWDYGSVDAIAQGGLLGDSSGYIRFVTWASSDLDALEEGQSYALESVVSGEFDGNYTVKLNSETEIAEITGPAAEREQLAAGGDTAVALGSINSADNWIDVKAEVDQLWEPSTDSIAQAGLLSSRSGSIKFISWGGGAEWFS
;
A
#
# COMPACT_ATOMS: atom_id res chain seq x y z
N MET A 1 17.20 74.22 13.16
CA MET A 1 16.63 73.73 11.91
C MET A 1 17.35 72.42 11.64
N SER A 2 16.87 71.24 12.03
CA SER A 2 15.46 70.76 12.03
C SER A 2 14.90 70.84 10.61
N THR A 3 14.47 69.77 9.92
CA THR A 3 14.52 68.30 10.19
C THR A 3 15.14 67.61 8.93
N GLU A 4 15.06 66.31 8.61
CA GLU A 4 14.32 65.14 9.10
C GLU A 4 15.00 63.82 8.70
N SER A 5 14.60 62.69 9.30
CA SER A 5 14.96 61.34 8.85
C SER A 5 13.84 60.74 7.98
N LYS A 6 14.18 60.01 6.91
CA LYS A 6 13.23 59.09 6.27
C LYS A 6 13.92 57.80 5.82
N GLN A 7 13.56 56.70 6.48
CA GLN A 7 13.82 55.33 6.00
C GLN A 7 12.94 55.03 4.77
N MET A 8 13.33 54.04 3.96
CA MET A 8 12.53 52.86 3.58
C MET A 8 13.24 52.10 2.44
N ALA A 9 13.27 50.78 2.57
CA ALA A 9 13.48 49.72 1.56
C ALA A 9 14.57 49.88 0.45
N GLY A 10 15.31 48.84 0.07
CA GLY A 10 15.18 47.42 0.43
C GLY A 10 15.07 46.53 -0.81
N GLU A 11 16.11 46.51 -1.63
CA GLU A 11 16.20 45.64 -2.81
C GLU A 11 17.28 44.56 -2.58
N ALA A 12 16.95 43.60 -1.73
CA ALA A 12 17.69 42.34 -1.74
C ALA A 12 17.30 41.59 -3.01
N GLN A 13 18.27 41.31 -3.88
CA GLN A 13 18.07 40.39 -4.99
C GLN A 13 17.94 38.96 -4.44
N THR A 14 16.72 38.59 -4.02
CA THR A 14 16.39 37.20 -3.77
C THR A 14 16.54 36.46 -5.09
N GLN A 15 17.59 35.64 -5.19
CA GLN A 15 17.59 34.54 -6.13
C GLN A 15 16.44 33.63 -5.71
N ASN A 16 15.30 33.77 -6.41
CA ASN A 16 14.20 32.84 -6.28
C ASN A 16 14.70 31.49 -6.78
N ASN A 17 15.25 30.69 -5.87
CA ASN A 17 15.30 29.25 -6.02
C ASN A 17 13.85 28.78 -5.97
N THR A 18 13.16 28.90 -7.09
CA THR A 18 11.92 28.20 -7.36
C THR A 18 12.30 26.72 -7.40
N GLU A 19 12.36 26.10 -6.23
CA GLU A 19 12.33 24.65 -6.14
C GLU A 19 11.07 24.22 -6.89
N SER A 20 11.31 23.44 -7.93
CA SER A 20 10.30 23.09 -8.92
C SER A 20 9.23 22.22 -8.26
N GLY A 21 8.19 22.85 -7.72
CA GLY A 21 6.94 22.22 -7.36
C GLY A 21 6.37 21.54 -8.60
N GLY A 22 6.66 20.25 -8.75
CA GLY A 22 6.36 19.48 -9.93
C GLY A 22 4.88 19.14 -10.02
N SER A 23 4.08 20.07 -10.57
CA SER A 23 2.80 19.70 -11.17
C SER A 23 3.07 18.78 -12.36
N GLY A 24 2.64 17.52 -12.30
CA GLY A 24 2.83 16.63 -13.45
C GLY A 24 2.81 15.12 -13.22
N VAL A 25 1.93 14.60 -12.35
CA VAL A 25 1.23 13.32 -12.58
C VAL A 25 -0.06 13.30 -11.74
N ASP A 26 -1.17 13.73 -12.34
CA ASP A 26 -2.53 13.43 -11.85
C ASP A 26 -2.86 11.96 -12.19
N TYR A 27 -2.09 11.05 -11.61
CA TYR A 27 -2.30 9.61 -11.71
C TYR A 27 -2.17 9.01 -10.30
N PRO A 28 -3.02 8.04 -9.94
CA PRO A 28 -2.95 7.39 -8.64
C PRO A 28 -1.55 6.84 -8.39
N THR A 29 -1.05 7.04 -7.16
CA THR A 29 0.24 6.50 -6.74
C THR A 29 0.09 4.99 -6.57
N GLY A 30 0.69 4.23 -7.48
CA GLY A 30 0.73 2.77 -7.35
C GLY A 30 1.44 2.31 -6.07
N CYS A 31 0.94 1.25 -5.45
CA CYS A 31 1.44 0.65 -4.21
C CYS A 31 2.97 0.52 -4.16
N ALA A 32 3.60 0.01 -5.23
CA ALA A 32 5.05 -0.20 -5.27
C ALA A 32 5.89 1.09 -5.41
N ALA A 33 5.28 2.24 -5.68
CA ALA A 33 5.95 3.54 -5.70
C ALA A 33 6.07 4.17 -4.30
N ILE A 34 5.48 3.54 -3.26
CA ILE A 34 5.53 4.02 -1.88
C ILE A 34 6.83 3.58 -1.22
N ASN A 35 7.74 4.53 -1.04
CA ASN A 35 9.11 4.32 -0.55
C ASN A 35 9.52 5.31 0.55
N SER A 36 8.55 6.00 1.15
CA SER A 36 8.75 6.99 2.22
C SER A 36 7.45 7.24 2.97
N THR A 37 7.58 7.62 4.24
CA THR A 37 6.46 7.91 5.16
C THR A 37 6.02 9.38 5.09
N GLY A 38 4.82 9.68 5.58
CA GLY A 38 4.31 11.05 5.74
C GLY A 38 3.92 11.76 4.44
N ARG A 39 3.80 11.02 3.32
CA ARG A 39 3.29 11.57 2.05
C ARG A 39 1.78 11.43 1.99
N TRP A 40 1.11 12.47 1.53
CA TRP A 40 -0.28 12.41 1.07
C TRP A 40 -0.31 11.88 -0.35
N LEU A 41 -1.19 10.91 -0.61
CA LEU A 41 -1.30 10.16 -1.85
C LEU A 41 -2.77 9.96 -2.21
N ASP A 42 -3.05 9.91 -3.51
CA ASP A 42 -4.30 9.40 -4.06
C ASP A 42 -4.00 8.06 -4.75
N MET A 43 -4.90 7.08 -4.66
CA MET A 43 -4.67 5.69 -5.10
C MET A 43 -5.93 5.07 -5.70
N GLU A 44 -5.81 4.34 -6.82
CA GLU A 44 -6.88 3.47 -7.35
C GLU A 44 -6.44 2.02 -7.10
N VAL A 45 -7.14 1.33 -6.19
CA VAL A 45 -6.69 0.07 -5.59
C VAL A 45 -7.84 -0.88 -5.30
N LYS A 46 -7.54 -2.17 -5.26
CA LYS A 46 -8.44 -3.22 -4.84
C LYS A 46 -8.17 -3.67 -3.41
N ILE A 47 -9.22 -3.89 -2.62
CA ILE A 47 -9.10 -4.58 -1.33
C ILE A 47 -8.92 -6.07 -1.59
N LEU A 48 -7.76 -6.61 -1.22
CA LEU A 48 -7.39 -8.00 -1.46
C LEU A 48 -7.73 -8.89 -0.26
N GLU A 49 -7.64 -8.35 0.95
CA GLU A 49 -7.92 -9.04 2.21
C GLU A 49 -8.27 -8.01 3.30
N LEU A 50 -9.21 -8.35 4.18
CA LEU A 50 -9.50 -7.65 5.44
C LEU A 50 -9.13 -8.56 6.62
N TRP A 51 -8.46 -8.00 7.62
CA TRP A 51 -8.12 -8.73 8.84
C TRP A 51 -9.05 -8.34 10.00
N ASP A 52 -9.32 -9.28 10.91
CA ASP A 52 -10.13 -9.00 12.10
C ASP A 52 -9.30 -8.23 13.14
N TYR A 53 -9.78 -7.04 13.50
CA TYR A 53 -9.22 -6.17 14.53
C TYR A 53 -10.14 -6.04 15.76
N GLY A 54 -11.10 -6.96 15.96
CA GLY A 54 -12.12 -6.92 17.02
C GLY A 54 -11.61 -6.91 18.47
N SER A 55 -10.29 -6.91 18.69
CA SER A 55 -9.63 -6.71 19.98
C SER A 55 -8.99 -5.31 20.16
N VAL A 56 -9.06 -4.42 19.15
CA VAL A 56 -8.37 -3.12 19.12
C VAL A 56 -9.33 -1.98 18.77
N ASP A 57 -9.97 -1.39 19.79
CA ASP A 57 -10.95 -0.29 19.67
C ASP A 57 -10.51 0.93 18.83
N ALA A 58 -9.20 1.11 18.61
CA ALA A 58 -8.66 2.22 17.83
C ALA A 58 -8.73 2.01 16.31
N ILE A 59 -8.81 0.76 15.84
CA ILE A 59 -8.78 0.39 14.43
C ILE A 59 -10.21 0.06 13.98
N ALA A 60 -10.66 0.68 12.89
CA ALA A 60 -11.95 0.33 12.27
C ALA A 60 -11.78 -0.84 11.30
N GLN A 61 -10.80 -0.75 10.40
CA GLN A 61 -10.44 -1.80 9.46
C GLN A 61 -8.92 -1.78 9.22
N GLY A 62 -8.40 -2.89 8.73
CA GLY A 62 -7.06 -2.97 8.15
C GLY A 62 -6.94 -4.25 7.36
N GLY A 63 -5.91 -4.32 6.52
CA GLY A 63 -5.81 -5.42 5.57
C GLY A 63 -4.75 -5.19 4.51
N LEU A 64 -4.92 -5.91 3.41
CA LEU A 64 -4.10 -5.80 2.22
C LEU A 64 -4.91 -5.16 1.10
N LEU A 65 -4.35 -4.14 0.47
CA LEU A 65 -4.86 -3.58 -0.77
C LEU A 65 -3.77 -3.65 -1.86
N GLY A 66 -4.16 -3.55 -3.12
CA GLY A 66 -3.20 -3.61 -4.22
C GLY A 66 -3.76 -3.18 -5.56
N ASP A 67 -2.83 -2.88 -6.45
CA ASP A 67 -3.04 -2.48 -7.84
C ASP A 67 -2.07 -3.25 -8.76
N SER A 68 -1.98 -2.85 -10.02
CA SER A 68 -1.06 -3.46 -10.98
C SER A 68 0.43 -3.40 -10.60
N SER A 69 0.86 -2.37 -9.88
CA SER A 69 2.25 -2.15 -9.49
C SER A 69 2.68 -3.05 -8.33
N GLY A 70 1.74 -3.50 -7.49
CA GLY A 70 1.99 -4.32 -6.32
C GLY A 70 0.89 -4.17 -5.26
N TYR A 71 1.20 -4.53 -4.03
CA TYR A 71 0.28 -4.46 -2.88
C TYR A 71 0.93 -3.71 -1.72
N ILE A 72 0.11 -3.16 -0.82
CA ILE A 72 0.56 -2.54 0.43
C ILE A 72 -0.48 -2.77 1.53
N ARG A 73 -0.01 -2.82 2.79
CA ARG A 73 -0.93 -2.92 3.93
C ARG A 73 -1.60 -1.58 4.18
N PHE A 74 -2.86 -1.62 4.62
CA PHE A 74 -3.57 -0.43 5.06
C PHE A 74 -4.17 -0.57 6.47
N VAL A 75 -4.47 0.57 7.08
CA VAL A 75 -5.24 0.67 8.32
C VAL A 75 -6.14 1.92 8.27
N THR A 76 -7.33 1.80 8.85
CA THR A 76 -8.30 2.87 9.05
C THR A 76 -8.60 3.00 10.55
N TRP A 77 -8.80 4.22 11.05
CA TRP A 77 -8.99 4.46 12.48
C TRP A 77 -10.47 4.60 12.82
N ALA A 78 -10.91 4.04 13.96
CA ALA A 78 -12.29 4.16 14.44
C ALA A 78 -12.75 5.62 14.64
N SER A 79 -11.82 6.54 14.87
CA SER A 79 -12.10 7.98 14.97
C SER A 79 -12.27 8.70 13.62
N SER A 80 -12.10 8.00 12.49
CA SER A 80 -12.16 8.61 11.15
C SER A 80 -13.56 8.59 10.53
N ASP A 81 -14.47 7.76 11.04
CA ASP A 81 -15.88 7.66 10.61
C ASP A 81 -16.05 7.49 9.09
N LEU A 82 -15.18 6.66 8.50
CA LEU A 82 -15.14 6.38 7.06
C LEU A 82 -16.12 5.26 6.67
N ASP A 83 -16.62 5.33 5.43
CA ASP A 83 -17.38 4.24 4.83
C ASP A 83 -16.56 2.93 4.80
N ALA A 84 -17.24 1.81 5.04
CA ALA A 84 -16.61 0.51 5.14
C ALA A 84 -16.12 0.01 3.77
N LEU A 85 -14.87 -0.43 3.72
CA LEU A 85 -14.26 -1.08 2.57
C LEU A 85 -14.64 -2.57 2.54
N GLU A 86 -14.89 -3.13 1.36
CA GLU A 86 -15.26 -4.54 1.14
C GLU A 86 -14.16 -5.32 0.41
N GLU A 87 -13.88 -6.56 0.86
CA GLU A 87 -12.98 -7.48 0.15
C GLU A 87 -13.46 -7.73 -1.29
N GLY A 88 -12.55 -7.70 -2.25
CA GLY A 88 -12.87 -7.97 -3.64
C GLY A 88 -13.39 -6.77 -4.44
N GLN A 89 -13.68 -5.64 -3.78
CA GLN A 89 -14.07 -4.38 -4.42
C GLN A 89 -12.87 -3.45 -4.66
N SER A 90 -13.01 -2.55 -5.64
CA SER A 90 -12.00 -1.58 -6.04
C SER A 90 -12.45 -0.16 -5.69
N TYR A 91 -11.53 0.69 -5.29
CA TYR A 91 -11.80 2.03 -4.78
C TYR A 91 -10.75 3.04 -5.27
N ALA A 92 -11.20 4.25 -5.55
CA ALA A 92 -10.37 5.45 -5.53
C ALA A 92 -10.34 5.94 -4.07
N LEU A 93 -9.13 6.06 -3.53
CA LEU A 93 -8.83 6.53 -2.18
C LEU A 93 -8.03 7.82 -2.32
N GLU A 94 -8.65 8.96 -2.05
CA GLU A 94 -7.98 10.27 -2.11
C GLU A 94 -7.48 10.67 -0.71
N SER A 95 -6.35 11.39 -0.64
CA SER A 95 -5.79 11.88 0.63
C SER A 95 -5.51 10.78 1.68
N VAL A 96 -4.92 9.65 1.25
CA VAL A 96 -4.33 8.66 2.17
C VAL A 96 -2.91 9.06 2.55
N VAL A 97 -2.47 8.67 3.76
CA VAL A 97 -1.13 9.04 4.28
C VAL A 97 -0.21 7.81 4.32
N SER A 98 0.95 7.89 3.68
CA SER A 98 1.95 6.82 3.75
C SER A 98 2.53 6.70 5.16
N GLY A 99 2.69 5.46 5.62
CA GLY A 99 3.17 5.10 6.94
C GLY A 99 4.22 4.01 6.89
N GLU A 100 4.65 3.60 8.09
CA GLU A 100 5.52 2.46 8.31
C GLU A 100 4.97 1.69 9.51
N PHE A 101 5.03 0.37 9.43
CA PHE A 101 4.71 -0.55 10.52
C PHE A 101 5.63 -1.76 10.40
N ASP A 102 6.30 -2.12 11.49
CA ASP A 102 7.25 -3.24 11.54
C ASP A 102 8.28 -3.23 10.39
N GLY A 103 8.92 -2.06 10.17
CA GLY A 103 9.91 -1.85 9.10
C GLY A 103 9.37 -1.88 7.66
N ASN A 104 8.06 -2.05 7.47
CA ASN A 104 7.41 -2.15 6.17
C ASN A 104 6.52 -0.92 5.91
N TYR A 105 6.46 -0.44 4.66
CA TYR A 105 5.57 0.67 4.31
C TYR A 105 4.09 0.26 4.40
N THR A 106 3.26 1.22 4.79
CA THR A 106 1.80 1.09 4.91
C THR A 106 1.10 2.32 4.34
N VAL A 107 -0.22 2.27 4.16
CA VAL A 107 -1.06 3.46 3.99
C VAL A 107 -2.08 3.58 5.13
N LYS A 108 -2.41 4.81 5.49
CA LYS A 108 -3.32 5.15 6.58
C LYS A 108 -4.44 6.00 6.02
N LEU A 109 -5.66 5.48 6.08
CA LEU A 109 -6.86 6.25 5.78
C LEU A 109 -7.24 6.98 7.07
N ASN A 110 -7.68 8.23 6.93
CA ASN A 110 -8.01 9.11 8.04
C ASN A 110 -9.27 9.92 7.73
N SER A 111 -9.75 10.79 8.63
CA SER A 111 -10.99 11.57 8.43
C SER A 111 -10.97 12.55 7.25
N GLU A 112 -9.80 12.80 6.64
CA GLU A 112 -9.64 13.59 5.41
C GLU A 112 -9.59 12.72 4.14
N THR A 113 -9.67 11.39 4.27
CA THR A 113 -9.67 10.46 3.13
C THR A 113 -11.06 10.40 2.49
N GLU A 114 -11.14 10.66 1.19
CA GLU A 114 -12.35 10.40 0.40
C GLU A 114 -12.29 8.99 -0.21
N ILE A 115 -13.40 8.25 -0.16
CA ILE A 115 -13.51 6.86 -0.65
C ILE A 115 -14.60 6.83 -1.72
N ALA A 116 -14.26 6.38 -2.94
CA ALA A 116 -15.22 6.18 -4.02
C ALA A 116 -15.07 4.79 -4.64
N GLU A 117 -16.14 4.00 -4.66
CA GLU A 117 -16.13 2.66 -5.28
C GLU A 117 -16.00 2.76 -6.81
N ILE A 118 -15.02 2.03 -7.36
CA ILE A 118 -14.79 1.90 -8.80
C ILE A 118 -15.51 0.64 -9.28
N THR A 119 -16.42 0.80 -10.26
CA THR A 119 -17.22 -0.30 -10.80
C THR A 119 -17.13 -0.42 -12.32
N GLY A 120 -17.49 -1.60 -12.84
CA GLY A 120 -17.51 -1.88 -14.28
C GLY A 120 -16.11 -1.86 -14.93
N PRO A 121 -16.00 -1.49 -16.23
CA PRO A 121 -14.76 -1.61 -16.99
C PRO A 121 -13.58 -0.75 -16.51
N ALA A 122 -13.76 0.11 -15.50
CA ALA A 122 -12.66 0.81 -14.85
C ALA A 122 -11.93 -0.13 -13.87
N ALA A 123 -12.66 -0.80 -12.97
CA ALA A 123 -12.12 -1.72 -11.97
C ALA A 123 -11.33 -2.89 -12.60
N GLU A 124 -11.71 -3.32 -13.80
CA GLU A 124 -11.02 -4.40 -14.53
C GLU A 124 -9.69 -3.99 -15.18
N ARG A 125 -9.46 -2.68 -15.40
CA ARG A 125 -8.27 -2.19 -16.15
C ARG A 125 -6.97 -2.28 -15.36
N GLU A 126 -7.03 -2.07 -14.05
CA GLU A 126 -5.86 -2.09 -13.17
C GLU A 126 -5.63 -3.44 -12.50
N GLN A 127 -6.62 -4.33 -12.54
CA GLN A 127 -6.58 -5.66 -11.94
C GLN A 127 -5.47 -6.57 -12.49
N LEU A 128 -4.95 -6.32 -13.71
CA LEU A 128 -4.19 -7.31 -14.49
C LEU A 128 -2.81 -6.88 -15.00
N ALA A 129 -2.31 -5.69 -14.68
CA ALA A 129 -0.92 -5.34 -14.98
C ALA A 129 0.07 -5.84 -13.89
N ALA A 130 -0.22 -7.01 -13.30
CA ALA A 130 0.69 -7.84 -12.49
C ALA A 130 1.88 -8.34 -13.35
N GLY A 131 2.72 -7.38 -13.71
CA GLY A 131 3.67 -7.42 -14.81
C GLY A 131 4.87 -6.50 -14.58
N GLY A 132 5.06 -6.02 -13.34
CA GLY A 132 6.37 -5.56 -12.89
C GLY A 132 7.40 -6.66 -13.14
N ASP A 133 8.55 -6.27 -13.70
CA ASP A 133 9.67 -7.18 -14.00
C ASP A 133 10.46 -7.58 -12.73
N THR A 134 9.93 -7.26 -11.56
CA THR A 134 10.57 -7.30 -10.23
C THR A 134 10.46 -8.66 -9.51
N ALA A 135 9.89 -9.68 -10.16
CA ALA A 135 9.66 -10.99 -9.54
C ALA A 135 10.97 -11.64 -9.08
N VAL A 136 11.07 -11.89 -7.78
CA VAL A 136 12.26 -12.45 -7.13
C VAL A 136 12.44 -13.92 -7.50
N ALA A 137 13.66 -14.28 -7.86
CA ALA A 137 14.03 -15.66 -8.14
C ALA A 137 14.01 -16.49 -6.85
N LEU A 138 13.23 -17.57 -6.81
CA LEU A 138 13.07 -18.43 -5.62
C LEU A 138 14.39 -18.85 -4.97
N GLY A 139 15.40 -19.23 -5.77
CA GLY A 139 16.71 -19.64 -5.28
C GLY A 139 17.58 -18.51 -4.70
N SER A 140 17.15 -17.25 -4.79
CA SER A 140 17.84 -16.07 -4.23
C SER A 140 17.20 -15.55 -2.94
N ILE A 141 16.03 -16.08 -2.54
CA ILE A 141 15.36 -15.73 -1.28
C ILE A 141 16.18 -16.29 -0.12
N ASN A 142 16.76 -15.40 0.70
CA ASN A 142 17.67 -15.76 1.79
C ASN A 142 17.49 -14.93 3.07
N SER A 143 16.50 -14.03 3.09
CA SER A 143 16.22 -13.10 4.17
C SER A 143 14.73 -13.17 4.50
N ALA A 144 14.39 -13.24 5.79
CA ALA A 144 13.01 -13.28 6.27
C ALA A 144 12.35 -11.88 6.22
N ASP A 145 11.04 -11.82 6.49
CA ASP A 145 10.29 -10.58 6.75
C ASP A 145 10.26 -9.53 5.62
N ASN A 146 10.62 -9.96 4.40
CA ASN A 146 10.54 -9.16 3.18
C ASN A 146 9.35 -9.59 2.33
N TRP A 147 8.52 -8.62 1.93
CA TRP A 147 7.47 -8.84 0.94
C TRP A 147 8.09 -8.88 -0.46
N ILE A 148 7.73 -9.90 -1.24
CA ILE A 148 8.31 -10.18 -2.55
C ILE A 148 7.23 -10.69 -3.51
N ASP A 149 7.35 -10.32 -4.78
CA ASP A 149 6.65 -11.00 -5.86
C ASP A 149 7.46 -12.19 -6.32
N VAL A 150 6.80 -13.31 -6.66
CA VAL A 150 7.46 -14.49 -7.24
C VAL A 150 6.69 -15.00 -8.45
N LYS A 151 7.40 -15.44 -9.48
CA LYS A 151 6.84 -16.14 -10.65
C LYS A 151 7.32 -17.58 -10.60
N ALA A 152 6.41 -18.50 -10.30
CA ALA A 152 6.70 -19.91 -10.05
C ALA A 152 5.52 -20.82 -10.47
N GLU A 153 5.82 -22.09 -10.71
CA GLU A 153 4.82 -23.14 -10.91
C GLU A 153 4.56 -23.86 -9.58
N VAL A 154 3.32 -24.29 -9.33
CA VAL A 154 3.01 -25.17 -8.19
C VAL A 154 3.42 -26.59 -8.56
N ASP A 155 4.54 -27.06 -8.00
CA ASP A 155 5.09 -28.40 -8.27
C ASP A 155 4.35 -29.48 -7.48
N GLN A 156 4.05 -29.20 -6.20
CA GLN A 156 3.41 -30.14 -5.29
C GLN A 156 2.41 -29.42 -4.40
N LEU A 157 1.31 -30.12 -4.08
CA LEU A 157 0.37 -29.76 -3.04
C LEU A 157 0.34 -30.84 -1.97
N TRP A 158 0.17 -30.42 -0.72
CA TRP A 158 0.08 -31.28 0.45
C TRP A 158 -1.25 -31.04 1.16
N GLU A 159 -1.76 -32.06 1.86
CA GLU A 159 -2.89 -31.89 2.76
C GLU A 159 -2.51 -30.89 3.87
N PRO A 160 -3.35 -29.87 4.15
CA PRO A 160 -3.12 -28.95 5.26
C PRO A 160 -2.97 -29.69 6.59
N SER A 161 -1.99 -29.28 7.40
CA SER A 161 -1.75 -29.87 8.72
C SER A 161 -2.74 -29.38 9.80
N THR A 162 -3.50 -28.33 9.51
CA THR A 162 -4.38 -27.58 10.43
C THR A 162 -5.45 -26.85 9.64
N ASP A 163 -6.65 -26.69 10.20
CA ASP A 163 -7.80 -26.06 9.54
C ASP A 163 -7.54 -24.59 9.13
N SER A 164 -6.67 -23.87 9.84
CA SER A 164 -6.27 -22.50 9.49
C SER A 164 -5.46 -22.39 8.19
N ILE A 165 -4.90 -23.50 7.69
CA ILE A 165 -4.13 -23.52 6.44
C ILE A 165 -5.08 -23.93 5.30
N ALA A 166 -5.34 -23.01 4.37
CA ALA A 166 -6.11 -23.31 3.16
C ALA A 166 -5.33 -24.21 2.20
N GLN A 167 -4.01 -24.01 2.10
CA GLN A 167 -3.16 -24.75 1.17
C GLN A 167 -1.73 -24.83 1.69
N ALA A 168 -1.06 -25.95 1.46
CA ALA A 168 0.37 -26.10 1.66
C ALA A 168 0.99 -26.77 0.42
N GLY A 169 2.23 -26.44 0.09
CA GLY A 169 2.88 -27.04 -1.08
C GLY A 169 4.28 -26.55 -1.37
N LEU A 170 4.73 -26.86 -2.59
CA LEU A 170 6.03 -26.49 -3.14
C LEU A 170 5.83 -25.65 -4.40
N LEU A 171 6.37 -24.44 -4.41
CA LEU A 171 6.58 -23.64 -5.62
C LEU A 171 7.93 -23.99 -6.23
N SER A 172 8.00 -24.14 -7.55
CA SER A 172 9.23 -24.38 -8.29
C SER A 172 9.44 -23.36 -9.41
N SER A 173 10.71 -23.14 -9.75
CA SER A 173 11.14 -22.26 -10.83
C SER A 173 12.48 -22.76 -11.37
N ARG A 174 12.95 -22.20 -12.50
CA ARG A 174 14.32 -22.45 -12.99
C ARG A 174 15.40 -22.13 -11.95
N SER A 175 15.13 -21.20 -11.02
CA SER A 175 16.11 -20.76 -10.03
C SER A 175 16.20 -21.64 -8.78
N GLY A 176 15.22 -22.51 -8.55
CA GLY A 176 15.05 -23.26 -7.31
C GLY A 176 13.58 -23.39 -6.92
N SER A 177 13.33 -23.99 -5.76
CA SER A 177 12.00 -24.26 -5.21
C SER A 177 11.89 -23.80 -3.76
N ILE A 178 10.70 -23.35 -3.35
CA ILE A 178 10.41 -22.92 -1.98
C ILE A 178 9.08 -23.52 -1.51
N LYS A 179 8.95 -23.79 -0.22
CA LYS A 179 7.66 -24.20 0.37
C LYS A 179 6.76 -22.98 0.51
N PHE A 180 5.46 -23.15 0.32
CA PHE A 180 4.46 -22.14 0.61
C PHE A 180 3.34 -22.70 1.50
N ILE A 181 2.70 -21.79 2.20
CA ILE A 181 1.42 -22.00 2.89
C ILE A 181 0.51 -20.80 2.55
N SER A 182 -0.76 -21.05 2.36
CA SER A 182 -1.81 -20.03 2.38
C SER A 182 -2.80 -20.33 3.51
N TRP A 183 -3.37 -19.28 4.07
CA TRP A 183 -4.26 -19.36 5.22
C TRP A 183 -5.73 -19.31 4.78
N GLY A 184 -6.60 -20.00 5.52
CA GLY A 184 -8.03 -20.08 5.26
C GLY A 184 -8.80 -19.26 6.27
N GLY A 185 -9.25 -18.07 5.86
CA GLY A 185 -9.75 -17.03 6.75
C GLY A 185 -8.65 -16.05 7.15
N GLY A 186 -9.02 -14.79 7.33
CA GLY A 186 -8.09 -13.70 7.68
C GLY A 186 -7.25 -14.06 8.89
N ALA A 187 -5.94 -13.82 8.81
CA ALA A 187 -4.98 -14.46 9.69
C ALA A 187 -5.11 -14.02 11.17
N GLU A 188 -5.71 -14.87 12.01
CA GLU A 188 -5.68 -14.75 13.47
C GLU A 188 -4.23 -14.93 13.98
N TRP A 189 -3.51 -13.83 14.20
CA TRP A 189 -2.21 -13.86 14.84
C TRP A 189 -2.33 -13.75 16.38
N PHE A 190 -1.45 -14.49 17.05
CA PHE A 190 -1.54 -14.88 18.46
C PHE A 190 -1.53 -13.71 19.47
N SER A 191 -2.23 -13.95 20.59
CA SER A 191 -2.35 -13.08 21.79
C SER A 191 -1.08 -12.94 22.63
#